data_AF-A0A944H945-F1
#
_entry.id   AF-A0A944H945-F1
#
_cell.length_a   1.000
_cell.length_b   1.000
_cell.length_c   1.000
_cell.angle_alpha   90.00
_cell.angle_beta   90.00
_cell.angle_gamma   90.00
#
_symmetry.space_group_name_H-M   'P 1'
#
loop_
_entity.id
_entity.type
_entity.pdbx_description
1 polymer ?
#
loop_
_entity_poly.entity_id
_entity_poly.type
_entity_poly.pdbx_seq_one_letter_code
_entity_poly.pdbx_strand_id
1 'polypeptide(L)'
;MAKLYDAPNFSKKINAARVSRFRKLLANPMQLRESDNYNQSDYWRLYGVSQSAGSRMENGRPLSGSTQILIVLKALGRISDEDLIDAVRLVEEVGLPRRGQADD
;
A
#
# COMPACT_ATOMS: atom_id res chain seq x y z
N MET A 1 28.09 -11.79 -25.83
CA MET A 1 26.64 -11.80 -25.54
C MET A 1 26.40 -11.12 -24.21
N ALA A 2 25.63 -10.05 -24.17
CA ALA A 2 25.21 -9.42 -22.91
C ALA A 2 24.24 -10.38 -22.19
N LYS A 3 24.35 -10.51 -20.86
CA LYS A 3 23.39 -11.27 -20.06
C LYS A 3 21.99 -10.68 -20.27
N LEU A 4 21.10 -11.45 -20.89
CA LEU A 4 19.67 -11.20 -20.88
C LEU A 4 19.21 -11.35 -19.42
N TYR A 5 18.66 -10.28 -18.83
CA TYR A 5 17.88 -10.22 -17.58
C TYR A 5 18.15 -11.31 -16.51
N ASP A 6 18.82 -10.94 -15.40
CA ASP A 6 18.87 -11.78 -14.20
C ASP A 6 17.50 -11.73 -13.49
N ALA A 7 16.68 -12.78 -13.66
CA ALA A 7 15.34 -12.83 -13.10
C ALA A 7 15.34 -12.80 -11.55
N PRO A 8 14.50 -11.97 -10.91
CA PRO A 8 14.38 -11.92 -9.46
C PRO A 8 13.83 -13.24 -8.92
N ASN A 9 14.42 -13.69 -7.81
CA ASN A 9 14.02 -14.92 -7.16
C ASN A 9 12.78 -14.70 -6.27
N PHE A 10 11.59 -14.84 -6.84
CA PHE A 10 10.32 -14.79 -6.11
C PHE A 10 10.03 -16.03 -5.25
N SER A 11 10.77 -17.14 -5.44
CA SER A 11 10.61 -18.36 -4.63
C SER A 11 11.48 -18.37 -3.37
N LYS A 12 12.34 -17.35 -3.19
CA LYS A 12 13.17 -17.19 -1.99
C LYS A 12 12.28 -17.16 -0.74
N LYS A 13 12.42 -18.20 0.09
CA LYS A 13 11.65 -18.33 1.32
C LYS A 13 11.95 -17.16 2.25
N ILE A 14 10.88 -16.55 2.76
CA ILE A 14 10.94 -15.53 3.80
C ILE A 14 10.78 -16.21 5.16
N ASN A 15 11.47 -15.68 6.18
CA ASN A 15 11.36 -16.15 7.55
C ASN A 15 9.88 -16.16 8.02
N ALA A 16 9.46 -17.27 8.65
CA ALA A 16 8.06 -17.48 9.05
C ALA A 16 7.55 -16.45 10.08
N ALA A 17 8.39 -15.98 10.99
CA ALA A 17 8.02 -14.92 11.95
C ALA A 17 7.79 -13.60 11.22
N ARG A 18 8.61 -13.29 10.20
CA ARG A 18 8.41 -12.12 9.35
C ARG A 18 7.09 -12.22 8.58
N VAL A 19 6.78 -13.38 7.99
CA VAL A 19 5.48 -13.63 7.32
C VAL A 19 4.32 -13.43 8.30
N SER A 20 4.42 -13.98 9.51
CA SER A 20 3.38 -13.85 10.55
C SER A 20 3.13 -12.39 10.95
N ARG A 21 4.19 -11.60 11.15
CA ARG A 21 4.08 -10.16 11.44
C ARG A 21 3.30 -9.42 10.35
N PHE A 22 3.66 -9.61 9.08
CA PHE A 22 3.00 -8.91 7.97
C PHE A 22 1.59 -9.44 7.68
N ARG A 23 1.30 -10.72 7.96
CA ARG A 23 -0.08 -11.22 7.92
C ARG A 23 -0.96 -10.47 8.92
N LYS A 24 -0.51 -10.29 10.16
CA LYS A 24 -1.27 -9.54 11.18
C LYS A 24 -1.47 -8.08 10.79
N LEU A 25 -0.42 -7.46 10.25
CA LEU A 25 -0.46 -6.07 9.76
C LEU A 25 -1.52 -5.89 8.66
N LEU A 26 -1.51 -6.75 7.64
CA LEU A 26 -2.41 -6.63 6.48
C LEU A 26 -3.84 -7.09 6.78
N ALA A 27 -4.05 -7.90 7.83
CA ALA A 27 -5.36 -8.37 8.23
C ALA A 27 -6.19 -7.31 8.98
N ASN A 28 -5.54 -6.28 9.56
CA ASN A 28 -6.22 -5.27 10.39
C ASN A 28 -5.87 -3.84 9.93
N PRO A 29 -6.32 -3.44 8.72
CA PRO A 29 -5.98 -2.13 8.16
C PRO A 29 -6.51 -0.95 8.98
N MET A 30 -7.65 -1.11 9.68
CA MET A 30 -8.22 -0.09 10.56
C MET A 30 -7.29 0.23 11.74
N GLN A 31 -6.82 -0.82 12.44
CA GLN A 31 -5.88 -0.66 13.56
C GLN A 31 -4.55 -0.04 13.10
N LEU A 32 -4.10 -0.40 11.90
CA LEU A 32 -2.89 0.18 11.31
C LEU A 32 -3.06 1.69 11.12
N ARG A 33 -4.16 2.12 10.49
CA ARG A 33 -4.47 3.54 10.32
C ARG A 33 -4.55 4.28 11.65
N GLU A 34 -5.24 3.72 12.63
CA GLU A 34 -5.40 4.32 13.95
C GLU A 34 -4.06 4.51 14.65
N SER A 35 -3.14 3.54 14.51
CA SER A 35 -1.79 3.65 15.06
C SER A 35 -0.93 4.73 14.40
N ASP A 36 -1.21 5.05 13.14
CA ASP A 36 -0.55 6.12 12.40
C ASP A 36 -1.22 7.50 12.64
N ASN A 37 -2.29 7.58 13.46
CA ASN A 37 -3.01 8.80 13.80
C ASN A 37 -3.60 9.58 12.60
N TYR A 38 -4.07 8.85 11.57
CA TYR A 38 -4.76 9.43 10.42
C TYR A 38 -6.28 9.18 10.47
N ASN A 39 -7.05 10.12 9.92
CA ASN A 39 -8.44 9.85 9.54
C ASN A 39 -8.49 8.90 8.33
N GLN A 40 -9.67 8.32 8.07
CA GLN A 40 -9.85 7.31 7.02
C GLN A 40 -9.46 7.82 5.62
N SER A 41 -9.98 8.99 5.22
CA SER A 41 -9.75 9.55 3.88
C SER A 41 -8.27 9.79 3.60
N ASP A 42 -7.58 10.48 4.52
CA ASP A 42 -6.19 10.87 4.32
C ASP A 42 -5.27 9.66 4.31
N TYR A 43 -5.51 8.69 5.21
CA TYR A 43 -4.72 7.46 5.25
C TYR A 43 -4.82 6.68 3.94
N TRP A 44 -6.03 6.46 3.43
CA TRP A 44 -6.21 5.67 2.20
C TRP A 44 -5.72 6.40 0.97
N ARG A 45 -5.77 7.74 0.98
CA ARG A 45 -5.21 8.58 -0.08
C ARG A 45 -3.71 8.35 -0.27
N LEU A 46 -2.95 8.14 0.81
CA LEU A 46 -1.50 7.80 0.73
C LEU A 46 -1.22 6.59 -0.16
N TYR A 47 -2.18 5.66 -0.26
CA TYR A 47 -2.05 4.43 -1.03
C TYR A 47 -2.82 4.47 -2.36
N GLY A 48 -3.28 5.64 -2.79
CA GLY A 48 -4.08 5.82 -3.99
C GLY A 48 -5.48 5.18 -3.91
N VAL A 49 -6.02 5.02 -2.69
CA VAL A 49 -7.32 4.39 -2.43
C VAL A 49 -8.32 5.48 -2.06
N SER A 50 -9.49 5.50 -2.71
CA SER A 50 -10.58 6.42 -2.35
C SER A 50 -11.18 6.09 -0.98
N GLN A 51 -11.80 7.06 -0.31
CA GLN A 51 -12.40 6.86 1.02
C GLN A 51 -13.40 5.70 1.02
N SER A 52 -14.29 5.61 0.01
CA SER A 52 -15.28 4.53 -0.07
C SER A 52 -14.64 3.16 -0.28
N ALA A 53 -13.51 3.09 -1.02
CA ALA A 53 -12.74 1.87 -1.17
C ALA A 53 -12.02 1.49 0.13
N GLY A 54 -11.45 2.47 0.82
CA GLY A 54 -10.84 2.31 2.14
C GLY A 54 -11.83 1.80 3.18
N SER A 55 -13.04 2.36 3.23
CA SER A 55 -14.12 1.90 4.09
C SER A 55 -14.45 0.42 3.85
N ARG A 56 -14.57 -0.02 2.59
CA ARG A 56 -14.78 -1.44 2.28
C ARG A 56 -13.63 -2.31 2.76
N MET A 57 -12.39 -1.84 2.64
CA MET A 57 -11.20 -2.55 3.11
C MET A 57 -11.18 -2.69 4.64
N GLU A 58 -11.51 -1.62 5.36
CA GLU A 58 -11.63 -1.65 6.83
C GLU A 58 -12.77 -2.55 7.30
N ASN A 59 -13.82 -2.73 6.49
CA ASN A 59 -14.95 -3.62 6.76
C ASN A 59 -14.77 -5.05 6.20
N GLY A 60 -13.53 -5.48 5.94
CA GLY A 60 -13.21 -6.88 5.64
C GLY A 60 -13.09 -7.23 4.15
N ARG A 61 -13.18 -6.26 3.23
CA ARG A 61 -12.80 -6.49 1.83
C ARG A 61 -11.26 -6.65 1.75
N PRO A 62 -10.74 -7.62 0.99
CA PRO A 62 -9.30 -7.77 0.83
C PRO A 62 -8.62 -6.52 0.25
N LEU A 63 -7.46 -6.16 0.79
CA LEU A 63 -6.57 -5.13 0.26
C LEU A 63 -6.08 -5.51 -1.15
N SER A 64 -5.94 -4.53 -2.04
CA SER A 64 -5.31 -4.78 -3.35
C SER A 64 -3.84 -5.16 -3.19
N GLY A 65 -3.29 -5.93 -4.13
CA GLY A 65 -1.88 -6.36 -4.07
C GLY A 65 -0.90 -5.19 -4.03
N SER A 66 -1.16 -4.11 -4.79
CA SER A 66 -0.34 -2.89 -4.77
C SER A 66 -0.41 -2.18 -3.42
N THR A 67 -1.60 -2.04 -2.84
CA THR A 67 -1.77 -1.46 -1.49
C THR A 67 -1.03 -2.28 -0.44
N GLN A 68 -1.11 -3.62 -0.49
CA GLN A 68 -0.37 -4.48 0.43
C GLN A 68 1.15 -4.27 0.32
N ILE A 69 1.68 -4.13 -0.91
CA ILE A 69 3.10 -3.90 -1.15
C ILE A 69 3.55 -2.57 -0.53
N LEU A 70 2.83 -1.48 -0.76
CA LEU A 70 3.16 -0.16 -0.22
C LEU A 70 3.15 -0.15 1.32
N ILE A 71 2.11 -0.73 1.94
CA ILE A 71 2.02 -0.86 3.39
C ILE A 71 3.22 -1.65 3.95
N VAL A 72 3.59 -2.75 3.29
CA VAL A 72 4.76 -3.57 3.70
C VAL A 72 6.06 -2.78 3.54
N LEU A 73 6.23 -2.01 2.47
CA LEU A 73 7.42 -1.18 2.27
C LEU A 73 7.56 -0.12 3.36
N LYS A 74 6.46 0.58 3.69
CA LYS A 74 6.41 1.55 4.79
C LYS A 74 6.76 0.90 6.13
N ALA A 75 6.11 -0.22 6.45
CA ALA A 75 6.36 -0.95 7.70
C ALA A 75 7.76 -1.60 7.81
N LEU A 76 8.46 -1.72 6.68
CA LEU A 76 9.88 -2.10 6.62
C LEU A 76 10.83 -0.89 6.74
N GLY A 77 10.32 0.33 6.82
CA GLY A 77 11.09 1.58 6.84
C GLY A 77 11.80 1.87 5.52
N ARG A 78 11.28 1.33 4.40
CA ARG A 78 11.88 1.51 3.06
C ARG A 78 11.34 2.73 2.32
N ILE A 79 10.16 3.18 2.72
CA ILE A 79 9.52 4.42 2.27
C ILE A 79 8.90 5.09 3.51
N SER A 80 8.86 6.41 3.53
CA SER A 80 8.20 7.21 4.57
C SER A 80 6.81 7.68 4.14
N ASP A 81 6.13 8.40 5.02
CA ASP A 81 4.86 9.07 4.69
C ASP A 81 5.09 10.16 3.65
N GLU A 82 6.19 10.90 3.76
CA GLU A 82 6.57 11.94 2.82
C GLU A 82 6.76 11.38 1.41
N ASP A 83 7.42 10.21 1.27
CA ASP A 83 7.58 9.53 -0.02
C ASP A 83 6.21 9.21 -0.66
N LEU A 84 5.25 8.75 0.15
CA LEU A 84 3.89 8.43 -0.31
C LEU A 84 3.11 9.69 -0.69
N ILE A 85 3.21 10.75 0.11
CA ILE A 85 2.57 12.05 -0.16
C ILE A 85 3.09 12.64 -1.48
N ASP A 86 4.40 12.66 -1.66
CA ASP A 86 5.02 13.19 -2.88
C ASP A 86 4.64 12.36 -4.11
N ALA A 87 4.60 11.03 -3.99
CA ALA A 87 4.13 10.15 -5.05
C ALA A 87 2.66 10.40 -5.43
N VAL A 88 1.78 10.56 -4.43
CA VAL A 88 0.36 10.88 -4.66
C VAL A 88 0.21 12.21 -5.39
N ARG A 89 0.94 13.24 -4.95
CA ARG A 89 0.95 14.56 -5.60
C ARG A 89 1.42 14.48 -7.04
N LEU A 90 2.54 13.79 -7.30
CA LEU A 90 3.06 13.62 -8.66
C LEU A 90 2.06 12.92 -9.58
N VAL A 91 1.39 11.87 -9.10
CA VAL A 91 0.37 11.16 -9.87
C VAL A 91 -0.86 12.05 -10.15
N GLU A 92 -1.24 12.89 -9.19
CA GLU A 92 -2.30 13.90 -9.35
C GLU A 92 -1.95 14.92 -10.43
N GLU A 93 -0.75 15.47 -10.40
CA GLU A 93 -0.25 16.44 -11.38
C GLU A 93 -0.12 15.86 -12.79
N VAL A 94 0.19 14.56 -12.90
CA VAL A 94 0.24 13.87 -14.20
C VAL A 94 -1.13 13.81 -14.87
N GLY A 95 -2.24 13.87 -14.11
CA GLY A 95 -3.60 14.02 -14.66
C GLY A 95 -4.10 12.84 -15.50
N LEU A 96 -3.43 11.68 -15.45
CA LEU A 96 -3.91 10.48 -16.14
C LEU A 96 -5.08 9.83 -15.38
N PRO A 97 -6.05 9.22 -16.09
CA PRO A 97 -7.20 8.58 -15.45
C PRO A 97 -6.78 7.52 -14.44
N ARG A 98 -7.31 7.63 -13.21
CA ARG A 98 -7.07 6.65 -12.13
C ARG A 98 -8.26 5.71 -11.97
N ARG A 99 -7.99 4.41 -12.02
CA ARG A 99 -9.02 3.38 -11.79
C ARG A 99 -9.47 3.44 -10.32
N GLY A 100 -10.73 3.80 -10.07
CA GLY A 100 -11.31 3.87 -8.71
C GLY A 100 -11.29 5.25 -8.05
N GLN A 101 -10.86 6.28 -8.77
CA GLN A 101 -11.23 7.66 -8.47
C GLN A 101 -12.62 7.87 -9.07
N ALA A 102 -13.64 7.94 -8.21
CA ALA A 102 -14.90 8.51 -8.63
C ALA A 102 -14.63 10.01 -8.84
N ASP A 103 -15.11 10.55 -9.95
CA ASP A 103 -15.37 11.97 -10.04
C ASP A 103 -16.47 12.24 -9.00
N ASP A 104 -16.08 12.64 -7.78
CA ASP A 104 -17.00 13.15 -6.76
C ASP A 104 -17.45 14.57 -7.14
#